data_AF-K5Y0V3-F1
#
_entry.id   AF-K5Y0V3-F1
#
_cell.length_a   1.000
_cell.length_b   1.000
_cell.length_c   1.000
_cell.angle_alpha   90.00
_cell.angle_beta   90.00
_cell.angle_gamma   90.00
#
_symmetry.space_group_name_H-M   'P 1'
#
loop_
_entity.id
_entity.type
_entity.pdbx_description
1 polymer ?
#
loop_
_entity_poly.entity_id
_entity_poly.type
_entity_poly.pdbx_seq_one_letter_code
_entity_poly.pdbx_strand_id
1 'polypeptide(L)'
;MRIEGGLSYTDLCEELKNIGYDLENDCIELAIKNWFLHSFIHYDEKNKEFKAGVLSDLDKHKECNFILSGKSCLTLIEYENSIRNIRYAKIAMCIALVSVFITFLSVIVNYLS
;
A
#
# COMPACT_ATOMS: atom_id res chain seq x y z
N MET A 1 9.11 -4.08 24.22
CA MET A 1 8.46 -5.36 23.87
C MET A 1 8.11 -5.30 22.39
N ARG A 2 8.61 -6.22 21.55
CA ARG A 2 8.22 -6.27 20.14
C ARG A 2 6.82 -6.86 20.05
N ILE A 3 5.87 -6.04 19.61
CA ILE A 3 4.51 -6.47 19.27
C ILE A 3 4.58 -7.28 17.97
N GLU A 4 3.96 -8.45 17.94
CA GLU A 4 3.84 -9.28 16.73
C GLU A 4 3.13 -8.48 15.61
N GLY A 5 3.78 -8.32 14.46
CA GLY A 5 3.29 -7.49 13.34
C GLY A 5 3.57 -5.99 13.45
N GLY A 6 4.29 -5.53 14.49
CA GLY A 6 4.79 -4.16 14.57
C GLY A 6 6.13 -3.97 13.85
N LEU A 7 6.37 -2.75 13.36
CA LEU A 7 7.61 -2.34 12.69
C LEU A 7 8.22 -1.16 13.46
N SER A 8 9.54 -1.17 13.66
CA SER A 8 10.27 -0.01 14.16
C SER A 8 10.80 0.84 13.00
N TYR A 9 11.03 2.13 13.24
CA TYR A 9 11.58 3.01 12.22
C TYR A 9 13.03 2.62 11.87
N THR A 10 13.79 2.13 12.85
CA THR A 10 15.14 1.59 12.64
C THR A 10 15.12 0.37 11.72
N ASP A 11 14.24 -0.60 11.97
CA ASP A 11 14.11 -1.80 11.12
C ASP A 11 13.77 -1.41 9.67
N LEU A 12 12.84 -0.48 9.48
CA LEU A 12 12.51 0.06 8.16
C LEU A 12 13.73 0.69 7.48
N CYS A 13 14.50 1.50 8.20
CA CYS A 13 15.67 2.19 7.66
C CYS A 13 16.76 1.19 7.26
N GLU A 14 16.97 0.14 8.04
CA GLU A 14 17.91 -0.94 7.70
C GLU A 14 17.47 -1.68 6.43
N GLU A 15 16.18 -2.03 6.32
CA GLU A 15 15.64 -2.66 5.11
C GLU A 15 15.79 -1.77 3.87
N LEU A 16 15.47 -0.48 3.97
CA LEU A 16 15.60 0.46 2.85
C LEU A 16 17.06 0.64 2.42
N LYS A 17 18.00 0.72 3.37
CA LYS A 17 19.44 0.73 3.05
C LYS A 17 19.87 -0.54 2.32
N ASN A 18 19.39 -1.71 2.76
CA ASN A 18 19.70 -2.99 2.11
C ASN A 18 19.14 -3.07 0.67
N ILE A 19 18.06 -2.35 0.38
CA ILE A 19 17.47 -2.23 -0.97
C ILE A 19 18.18 -1.18 -1.83
N GLY A 20 19.08 -0.37 -1.24
CA GLY A 20 19.91 0.62 -1.94
C GLY A 20 19.39 2.06 -1.86
N TYR A 21 18.49 2.37 -0.94
CA TYR A 21 18.09 3.76 -0.68
C TYR A 21 19.20 4.54 0.04
N ASP A 22 19.51 5.72 -0.48
CA ASP A 22 20.42 6.67 0.16
C ASP A 22 19.69 7.46 1.25
N LEU A 23 19.76 6.95 2.49
CA LEU A 23 19.19 7.62 3.65
C LEU A 23 20.09 8.74 4.20
N GLU A 24 21.27 8.99 3.62
CA GLU A 24 22.08 10.18 3.91
C GLU A 24 21.57 11.41 3.13
N ASN A 25 20.69 11.19 2.14
CA ASN A 25 19.99 12.27 1.47
C ASN A 25 18.83 12.78 2.33
N ASP A 26 18.94 14.03 2.79
CA ASP A 26 17.95 14.70 3.64
C ASP A 26 16.53 14.65 3.08
N CYS A 27 16.35 14.77 1.76
CA CYS A 27 15.03 14.74 1.13
C CYS A 27 14.41 13.33 1.21
N ILE A 28 15.21 12.29 1.00
CA ILE A 28 14.78 10.89 1.09
C ILE A 28 14.45 10.55 2.54
N GLU A 29 15.35 10.88 3.47
CA GLU A 29 15.13 10.66 4.90
C GLU A 29 13.84 11.34 5.38
N LEU A 30 13.66 12.62 5.05
CA LEU A 30 12.47 13.38 5.43
C LEU A 30 11.18 12.78 4.85
N ALA A 31 11.20 12.36 3.58
CA ALA A 31 10.05 11.73 2.94
C ALA A 31 9.67 10.42 3.63
N ILE A 32 10.65 9.58 3.98
CA ILE A 32 10.42 8.30 4.66
C ILE A 32 9.93 8.54 6.09
N LYS A 33 10.53 9.48 6.84
CA LYS A 33 10.06 9.86 8.18
C LYS A 33 8.60 10.31 8.13
N ASN A 34 8.28 11.19 7.20
CA ASN A 34 6.92 11.71 7.06
C ASN A 34 5.92 10.61 6.69
N TRP A 35 6.27 9.75 5.73
CA TRP A 35 5.45 8.60 5.38
C TRP A 35 5.22 7.69 6.59
N PHE A 36 6.27 7.34 7.32
CA PHE A 36 6.19 6.47 8.49
C PHE A 36 5.25 7.04 9.56
N LEU A 37 5.39 8.32 9.89
CA LEU A 37 4.53 9.00 10.88
C LEU A 37 3.06 9.09 10.46
N HIS A 38 2.81 9.20 9.16
CA HIS A 38 1.44 9.21 8.64
C HIS A 38 0.84 7.81 8.55
N SER A 39 1.67 6.80 8.34
CA SER A 39 1.22 5.43 8.08
C SER A 39 1.12 4.57 9.34
N PHE A 40 1.93 4.86 10.36
CA PHE A 40 2.05 4.05 11.56
C PHE A 40 1.69 4.84 12.81
N ILE A 41 1.16 4.13 13.80
CA ILE A 41 0.77 4.67 15.10
C ILE A 41 1.54 3.97 16.21
N HIS A 42 1.95 4.75 17.21
CA HIS A 42 2.54 4.25 18.44
C HIS A 42 1.47 4.21 19.53
N TYR A 43 1.42 3.13 20.30
CA TYR A 43 0.59 3.06 21.50
C TYR A 43 1.49 3.15 22.72
N ASP A 44 1.17 4.05 23.63
CA ASP A 44 1.82 4.07 24.94
C ASP A 44 1.36 2.87 25.80
N GLU A 45 2.00 2.67 26.96
CA GLU A 45 1.65 1.60 27.91
C GLU A 45 0.18 1.65 28.40
N LYS A 46 -0.53 2.76 28.15
CA LYS A 46 -1.94 2.97 28.50
C LYS A 46 -2.87 2.83 27.28
N ASN A 47 -2.38 2.27 26.18
CA ASN A 47 -3.09 2.14 24.90
C ASN A 47 -3.62 3.47 24.36
N LYS A 48 -3.01 4.60 24.74
CA LYS A 48 -3.32 5.88 24.11
C LYS A 48 -2.56 5.94 22.80
N GLU A 49 -3.29 6.26 21.73
CA GLU A 49 -2.69 6.56 20.44
C GLU A 49 -1.78 7.77 20.62
N PHE A 50 -0.47 7.52 20.58
CA PHE A 50 0.51 8.55 20.40
C PHE A 50 0.67 8.74 18.91
N LYS A 51 -0.07 9.70 18.35
CA LYS A 51 0.36 10.31 17.09
C LYS A 51 1.64 11.05 17.44
N ALA A 52 2.78 10.53 16.99
CA ALA A 52 4.02 11.29 16.96
C ALA A 52 3.78 12.49 16.02
N GLY A 53 3.15 13.53 16.56
CA GLY A 53 2.63 14.68 15.81
C GLY A 53 3.73 15.60 15.30
N VAL A 54 4.99 15.28 15.62
CA VAL A 54 6.17 16.05 15.23
C VAL A 54 7.32 15.09 14.92
N LEU A 55 8.00 15.33 13.80
CA LEU A 55 9.20 14.59 13.35
C LEU A 55 10.25 14.40 14.45
N SER A 56 10.42 15.39 15.32
CA SER A 56 11.38 15.37 16.44
C SER A 56 11.10 14.32 17.52
N ASP A 57 9.87 13.81 17.61
CA ASP A 57 9.53 12.77 18.57
C ASP A 57 9.82 11.37 18.01
N LEU A 58 9.89 11.21 16.67
CA LEU A 58 10.28 9.93 16.07
C LEU A 58 11.70 9.53 16.46
N ASP A 59 12.63 10.49 16.49
CA ASP A 59 14.04 10.22 16.83
C ASP A 59 14.19 9.66 18.26
N LYS A 60 13.26 9.99 19.17
CA LYS A 60 13.21 9.47 20.55
C LYS A 60 12.62 8.05 20.64
N HIS A 61 11.87 7.65 19.62
CA HIS A 61 11.07 6.42 19.60
C HIS A 61 11.42 5.51 18.40
N LYS A 62 12.56 5.70 17.75
CA LYS A 62 12.93 4.96 16.52
C LYS A 62 12.95 3.43 16.67
N GLU A 63 13.24 2.95 17.88
CA GLU A 63 13.27 1.52 18.24
C GLU A 63 11.95 0.99 18.80
N CYS A 64 10.95 1.86 19.00
CA CYS A 64 9.64 1.44 19.44
C CYS A 64 8.95 0.63 18.33
N ASN A 65 8.07 -0.31 18.70
CA ASN A 65 7.20 -0.95 17.73
C ASN A 65 6.01 -0.03 17.44
N PHE A 66 5.79 0.23 16.16
CA PHE A 66 4.62 0.91 15.64
C PHE A 66 3.76 -0.08 14.88
N ILE A 67 2.46 0.14 14.85
CA ILE A 67 1.54 -0.66 14.04
C ILE A 67 0.92 0.20 12.95
N LEU A 68 0.49 -0.43 11.86
CA LEU A 68 -0.13 0.29 10.76
C LEU A 68 -1.42 0.98 11.26
N SER A 69 -1.62 2.24 10.87
CA SER A 69 -2.83 2.96 11.20
C SER A 69 -4.04 2.33 10.50
N GLY A 70 -5.22 2.36 11.12
CA GLY A 70 -6.43 1.81 10.51
C GLY A 70 -6.75 2.44 9.14
N LYS A 71 -6.46 3.74 8.97
CA LYS A 71 -6.60 4.43 7.68
C LYS A 71 -5.66 3.84 6.63
N SER A 72 -4.40 3.61 6.97
CA SER A 72 -3.43 2.99 6.08
C SER A 72 -3.78 1.55 5.75
N CYS A 73 -4.32 0.78 6.70
CA CYS A 73 -4.86 -0.57 6.44
C CYS A 73 -5.98 -0.52 5.38
N LEU A 74 -6.94 0.39 5.54
CA LEU A 74 -8.03 0.56 4.59
C LEU A 74 -7.51 0.97 3.20
N THR A 75 -6.57 1.91 3.14
CA THR A 75 -5.95 2.32 1.88
C THR A 75 -5.23 1.16 1.17
N LEU A 76 -4.53 0.29 1.90
CA LEU A 76 -3.91 -0.90 1.31
C LEU A 76 -4.96 -1.88 0.76
N ILE A 77 -6.03 -2.14 1.51
CA ILE A 77 -7.13 -3.00 1.07
C ILE A 77 -7.79 -2.44 -0.19
N GLU A 78 -8.05 -1.13 -0.23
CA GLU A 78 -8.60 -0.45 -1.40
C GLU A 78 -7.68 -0.56 -2.62
N TYR A 79 -6.38 -0.40 -2.42
CA TYR A 79 -5.39 -0.57 -3.48
C TYR A 79 -5.38 -2.00 -4.04
N GLU A 80 -5.34 -3.01 -3.18
CA GLU A 80 -5.42 -4.42 -3.60
C GLU A 80 -6.72 -4.74 -4.34
N ASN A 81 -7.84 -4.21 -3.83
CA ASN A 81 -9.14 -4.32 -4.48
C ASN A 81 -9.13 -3.65 -5.86
N SER A 82 -8.47 -2.50 -6.00
CA SER A 82 -8.36 -1.80 -7.28
C SER A 82 -7.59 -2.60 -8.33
N ILE A 83 -6.47 -3.23 -7.95
CA ILE A 83 -5.69 -4.10 -8.85
C ILE A 83 -6.54 -5.28 -9.32
N ARG A 84 -7.26 -5.91 -8.38
CA ARG A 84 -8.13 -7.04 -8.70
C ARG A 84 -9.28 -6.63 -9.61
N ASN A 85 -9.90 -5.48 -9.36
CA ASN A 85 -10.98 -4.95 -10.19
C ASN A 85 -10.50 -4.61 -11.61
N ILE A 86 -9.31 -4.01 -11.75
CA ILE A 86 -8.69 -3.77 -13.07
C ILE A 86 -8.48 -5.08 -13.82
N ARG A 87 -8.00 -6.13 -13.14
CA ARG A 87 -7.83 -7.45 -13.76
C ARG A 87 -9.16 -8.02 -14.26
N TYR A 88 -10.22 -7.94 -13.45
CA TYR A 88 -11.55 -8.41 -13.86
C TYR A 88 -12.14 -7.58 -15.00
N ALA A 89 -11.96 -6.26 -14.98
CA ALA A 89 -12.41 -5.38 -16.05
C ALA A 89 -11.75 -5.76 -17.39
N LYS A 90 -10.44 -6.05 -17.40
CA LYS A 90 -9.74 -6.53 -18.60
C LYS A 90 -10.30 -7.85 -19.12
N ILE A 91 -10.56 -8.82 -18.23
CA ILE A 91 -11.15 -10.11 -18.63
C ILE A 91 -12.56 -9.91 -19.21
N ALA A 92 -13.40 -9.13 -18.52
CA ALA A 92 -14.75 -8.83 -18.98
C ALA A 92 -14.75 -8.14 -20.35
N MET A 93 -13.81 -7.20 -20.58
CA MET A 93 -13.64 -6.54 -21.87
C MET A 93 -13.27 -7.55 -22.98
N CYS A 94 -12.34 -8.47 -22.72
CA CYS A 94 -11.98 -9.52 -23.69
C CYS A 94 -13.19 -10.41 -24.03
N ILE A 95 -13.96 -10.83 -23.03
CA ILE A 95 -15.18 -11.64 -23.24
C ILE A 95 -16.20 -10.88 -24.09
N ALA A 96 -16.41 -9.60 -23.81
CA ALA A 96 -17.32 -8.77 -24.58
C ALA A 96 -16.91 -8.66 -26.06
N LEU A 97 -15.61 -8.47 -26.33
CA LEU A 97 -15.09 -8.43 -27.70
C LEU A 97 -15.31 -9.76 -28.45
N VAL A 98 -15.07 -10.90 -27.79
CA VAL A 98 -15.33 -12.23 -28.37
C VAL A 98 -16.82 -12.40 -28.66
N SER A 99 -17.70 -11.98 -27.75
CA SER A 99 -19.14 -12.05 -27.96
C SER A 99 -19.58 -11.22 -29.17
N VAL A 100 -19.10 -9.99 -29.30
CA VAL A 100 -19.40 -9.11 -30.45
C VAL A 100 -18.92 -9.76 -31.76
N PHE A 101 -17.74 -10.35 -31.76
CA PHE A 101 -17.20 -11.04 -32.92
C PHE A 101 -18.04 -12.25 -33.33
N ILE A 102 -18.49 -13.08 -32.37
CA ILE A 102 -19.37 -14.22 -32.64
C ILE A 102 -20.72 -13.74 -33.20
N THR A 103 -21.31 -12.69 -32.63
CA THR A 103 -22.57 -12.11 -33.13
C THR A 103 -22.40 -11.61 -34.56
N PHE A 104 -21.29 -10.94 -34.87
CA PHE A 104 -20.99 -10.47 -36.22
C PHE A 104 -20.87 -11.61 -37.23
N LEU A 105 -20.17 -12.70 -36.89
CA LEU A 105 -20.08 -13.88 -37.73
C LEU A 105 -21.44 -14.54 -37.96
N SER A 106 -22.27 -14.65 -36.92
CA SER A 106 -23.63 -15.20 -37.02
C SER A 106 -24.50 -14.41 -38.00
N VAL A 107 -24.43 -13.08 -37.97
CA VAL A 107 -25.15 -12.22 -38.93
C VAL A 107 -24.68 -12.47 -40.36
N ILE A 108 -23.37 -12.58 -40.59
CA ILE A 108 -22.82 -12.87 -41.93
C ILE A 108 -23.30 -14.23 -42.44
N VAL A 109 -23.22 -15.27 -41.60
CA VAL A 109 -23.65 -16.63 -41.96
C VAL A 109 -25.14 -16.65 -42.32
N ASN A 110 -25.98 -15.99 -41.51
CA ASN A 110 -27.42 -15.91 -41.78
C ASN A 110 -27.75 -15.11 -43.04
N TYR A 111 -26.92 -14.14 -43.44
CA TYR A 111 -27.13 -13.34 -44.64
C TYR A 111 -26.67 -14.07 -45.93
N LEU A 112 -25.74 -15.01 -45.79
CA LEU A 112 -25.20 -15.81 -46.91
C LEU A 112 -25.94 -17.14 -47.14
N SER A 113 -26.79 -17.56 -46.19
CA SER A 113 -27.68 -18.72 -46.30
C SER A 113 -29.02 -18.37 -46.91
#